data_AF-R5EIS1-F1
#
_entry.id   AF-R5EIS1-F1
#
_cell.length_a   1.000
_cell.length_b   1.000
_cell.length_c   1.000
_cell.angle_alpha   90.00
_cell.angle_beta   90.00
_cell.angle_gamma   90.00
#
_symmetry.space_group_name_H-M   'P 1'
#
loop_
_entity.id
_entity.type
_entity.pdbx_description
1 polymer ?
#
loop_
_entity_poly.entity_id
_entity_poly.type
_entity_poly.pdbx_seq_one_letter_code
_entity_poly.pdbx_strand_id
1 'polypeptide(L)'
;MKNSDQNNSLTHFRFAIVLVMSLAVMALDVRSKILTDFRFYVESALYPVLVFADSPHAMSKLMSSQFKSHSELIKENEKLSTENFMQRADVLKLKDLENENQALRQLLNSPVRANTKRLFAEVINVDPDPYLHRVIVNRGSKESVYEGMPVITDKGLVGQVMNVNYSYSRVLLLTDPSCSIPVIDSRSFVRAISAGTSAHGEININNVPRSADVKVGDLLLTSGIGGVYPKGYPVAEVTSVGISDSQPFAAIRAKPLVDIDKMRYVLMFWSNDETFEDDDIETKAKQLTDNKVILHQEKVKTLIETLSVKVKKTDSQEENKKSDNKTVDNKNTEGSND
;
A
#
# COMPACT_ATOMS: atom_id res chain seq x y z
N MET A 1 8.32 40.25 -101.97
CA MET A 1 9.52 40.13 -101.12
C MET A 1 9.67 41.36 -100.23
N LYS A 2 9.10 41.36 -99.01
CA LYS A 2 9.46 42.36 -97.96
C LYS A 2 8.98 42.04 -96.52
N ASN A 3 8.63 40.78 -96.21
CA ASN A 3 8.10 40.40 -94.88
C ASN A 3 9.06 39.51 -94.06
N SER A 4 10.23 39.12 -94.57
CA SER A 4 11.21 38.32 -93.81
C SER A 4 12.08 39.15 -92.87
N ASP A 5 12.31 40.43 -93.15
CA ASP A 5 13.21 41.26 -92.34
C ASP A 5 12.52 41.88 -91.11
N GLN A 6 11.18 41.98 -91.12
CA GLN A 6 10.41 42.45 -89.94
C GLN A 6 10.27 41.38 -88.84
N ASN A 7 10.26 40.09 -89.19
CA ASN A 7 10.10 39.03 -88.18
C ASN A 7 11.39 38.79 -87.38
N ASN A 8 12.56 38.98 -87.99
CA ASN A 8 13.83 38.85 -87.28
C ASN A 8 14.04 40.00 -86.29
N SER A 9 13.68 41.24 -86.62
CA SER A 9 13.76 42.34 -85.65
C SER A 9 12.82 42.14 -84.46
N LEU A 10 11.65 41.53 -84.68
CA LEU A 10 10.69 41.22 -83.61
C LEU A 10 11.17 40.08 -82.69
N THR A 11 11.83 39.05 -83.24
CA THR A 11 12.41 37.97 -82.42
C THR A 11 13.62 38.47 -81.63
N HIS A 12 14.49 39.28 -82.24
CA HIS A 12 15.61 39.91 -81.52
C HIS A 12 15.12 40.87 -80.43
N PHE A 13 14.01 41.60 -80.65
CA PHE A 13 13.40 42.44 -79.61
C PHE A 13 12.81 41.63 -78.46
N ARG A 14 12.16 40.48 -78.75
CA ARG A 14 11.67 39.55 -77.72
C ARG A 14 12.81 38.96 -76.90
N PHE A 15 13.90 38.54 -77.56
CA PHE A 15 15.10 38.07 -76.86
C PHE A 15 15.74 39.16 -76.01
N ALA A 16 15.82 40.40 -76.51
CA ALA A 16 16.33 41.53 -75.75
C ALA A 16 15.46 41.84 -74.51
N ILE A 17 14.13 41.78 -74.63
CA ILE A 17 13.23 41.96 -73.48
C ILE A 17 13.45 40.86 -72.44
N VAL A 18 13.55 39.60 -72.86
CA VAL A 18 13.79 38.48 -71.93
C VAL A 18 15.15 38.61 -71.26
N LEU A 19 16.18 39.05 -71.99
CA LEU A 19 17.53 39.25 -71.46
C LEU A 19 17.56 40.40 -70.45
N VAL A 20 16.90 41.53 -70.75
CA VAL A 20 16.77 42.66 -69.82
C VAL A 20 15.93 42.27 -68.61
N MET A 21 14.86 41.49 -68.77
CA MET A 21 14.06 41.00 -67.65
C MET A 21 14.87 40.06 -66.77
N SER A 22 15.66 39.16 -67.36
CA SER A 22 16.56 38.26 -66.63
C SER A 22 17.64 39.05 -65.87
N LEU A 23 18.24 40.05 -66.50
CA LEU A 23 19.23 40.93 -65.85
C LEU A 23 18.60 41.76 -64.73
N ALA A 24 17.37 42.24 -64.92
CA ALA A 24 16.62 42.99 -63.91
C ALA A 24 16.27 42.11 -62.69
N VAL A 25 15.85 40.87 -62.93
CA VAL A 25 15.59 39.89 -61.86
C VAL A 25 16.88 39.53 -61.12
N MET A 26 18.00 39.33 -61.83
CA MET A 26 19.29 39.07 -61.21
C MET A 26 19.82 40.28 -60.42
N ALA A 27 19.62 41.50 -60.91
CA ALA A 27 20.00 42.73 -60.20
C ALA A 27 19.10 42.98 -58.97
N LEU A 28 17.82 42.60 -59.03
CA LEU A 28 16.91 42.59 -57.88
C LEU A 28 17.31 41.51 -56.86
N ASP A 29 17.77 40.34 -57.29
CA ASP A 29 18.25 39.27 -56.41
C ASP A 29 19.51 39.71 -55.63
N VAL A 30 20.42 40.46 -56.27
CA VAL A 30 21.64 40.97 -55.60
C VAL A 30 21.35 42.07 -54.56
N ARG A 31 20.25 42.82 -54.70
CA ARG A 31 19.94 43.95 -53.80
C ARG A 31 18.88 43.65 -52.74
N SER A 32 18.05 42.63 -52.92
CA SER A 32 16.90 42.37 -52.04
C SER A 32 16.88 40.93 -51.52
N LYS A 33 16.95 40.77 -50.20
CA LYS A 33 16.70 39.51 -49.46
C LYS A 33 15.26 38.96 -49.59
N ILE A 34 14.52 39.31 -50.65
CA ILE A 34 13.10 38.99 -50.83
C ILE A 34 12.88 37.58 -51.41
N LEU A 35 13.88 36.98 -52.06
CA LEU A 35 13.78 35.64 -52.63
C LEU A 35 14.00 34.50 -51.62
N THR A 36 14.47 34.80 -50.40
CA THR A 36 14.56 33.80 -49.32
C THR A 36 13.20 33.53 -48.64
N ASP A 37 12.30 34.51 -48.60
CA ASP A 37 11.00 34.37 -47.91
C ASP A 37 9.96 33.59 -48.73
N PHE A 38 10.07 33.60 -50.06
CA PHE A 38 9.16 32.87 -50.95
C PHE A 38 9.40 31.35 -50.89
N ARG A 39 10.66 30.94 -50.64
CA ARG A 39 11.04 29.52 -50.49
C ARG A 39 10.43 28.90 -49.23
N PHE A 40 10.31 29.69 -48.16
CA PHE A 40 9.69 29.28 -46.90
C PHE A 40 8.18 29.02 -47.04
N TYR A 41 7.48 29.77 -47.90
CA TYR A 41 6.05 29.56 -48.17
C TYR A 41 5.76 28.30 -48.99
N VAL A 42 6.62 28.00 -49.98
CA VAL A 42 6.50 26.77 -50.79
C VAL A 42 6.83 25.53 -49.94
N GLU A 43 7.84 25.61 -49.07
CA GLU A 43 8.18 24.52 -48.14
C GLU A 43 7.08 24.28 -47.09
N SER A 44 6.38 25.32 -46.64
CA SER A 44 5.25 25.21 -45.70
C SER A 44 4.02 24.56 -46.31
N ALA A 45 3.75 24.81 -47.60
CA ALA A 45 2.61 24.25 -48.31
C ALA A 45 2.81 22.77 -48.72
N LEU A 46 4.06 22.33 -48.89
CA LEU A 46 4.39 20.95 -49.27
C LEU A 46 4.42 19.98 -48.07
N TYR A 47 4.59 20.46 -46.84
CA TYR A 47 4.72 19.62 -45.65
C TYR A 47 3.50 18.72 -45.33
N PRO A 48 2.24 19.19 -45.47
CA PRO A 48 1.07 18.37 -45.14
C PRO A 48 0.85 17.22 -46.13
N VAL A 49 1.26 17.39 -47.40
CA VAL A 49 1.04 16.41 -48.46
C VAL A 49 1.93 15.17 -48.27
N LEU A 50 3.13 15.34 -47.70
CA LEU A 50 4.03 14.24 -47.35
C LEU A 50 3.50 13.38 -46.18
N VAL A 51 2.78 13.97 -45.22
CA VAL A 51 2.22 13.23 -44.07
C VAL A 51 1.01 12.36 -44.47
N PHE A 52 0.25 12.78 -45.50
CA PHE A 52 -0.91 12.03 -45.98
C PHE A 52 -0.54 10.80 -46.82
N ALA A 53 0.61 10.81 -47.50
CA ALA A 53 1.05 9.73 -48.38
C ALA A 53 1.40 8.42 -47.63
N ASP A 54 1.78 8.49 -46.34
CA ASP A 54 2.14 7.31 -45.52
C ASP A 54 1.00 6.80 -44.61
N SER A 55 -0.18 7.42 -44.67
CA SER A 55 -1.32 7.11 -43.77
C SER A 55 -2.06 5.76 -43.96
N PRO A 56 -1.95 4.97 -45.05
CA PRO A 56 -2.69 3.71 -45.16
C PRO A 56 -2.16 2.58 -44.26
N HIS A 57 -0.89 2.60 -43.82
CA HIS A 57 -0.29 1.52 -43.03
C HIS A 57 -0.49 1.67 -41.50
N ALA A 58 -0.81 2.86 -41.00
CA ALA A 58 -1.09 3.09 -39.57
C ALA A 58 -2.52 2.71 -39.17
N MET A 59 -3.49 2.90 -40.07
CA MET A 59 -4.92 2.66 -39.81
C MET A 59 -5.27 1.15 -39.70
N SER A 60 -4.64 0.28 -40.50
CA SER A 60 -4.90 -1.17 -40.46
C SER A 60 -4.38 -1.83 -39.19
N LYS A 61 -3.27 -1.34 -38.63
CA LYS A 61 -2.67 -1.84 -37.38
C LYS A 61 -3.56 -1.52 -36.17
N LEU A 62 -4.14 -0.32 -36.11
CA LEU A 62 -5.05 0.14 -35.05
C LEU A 62 -6.36 -0.67 -34.99
N MET A 63 -6.92 -1.02 -36.16
CA MET A 63 -8.15 -1.84 -36.22
C MET A 63 -7.91 -3.30 -35.82
N SER A 64 -6.72 -3.85 -36.10
CA SER A 64 -6.37 -5.23 -35.72
C SER A 64 -5.98 -5.41 -34.23
N SER A 65 -5.48 -4.36 -33.56
CA SER A 65 -5.13 -4.41 -32.14
C SER A 65 -6.33 -4.23 -31.21
N GLN A 66 -7.36 -3.49 -31.64
CA GLN A 66 -8.53 -3.21 -30.80
C GLN A 66 -9.52 -4.40 -30.70
N PHE A 67 -9.64 -5.22 -31.75
CA PHE A 67 -10.50 -6.42 -31.71
C PHE A 67 -9.83 -7.63 -31.02
N LYS A 68 -8.49 -7.71 -31.00
CA LYS A 68 -7.77 -8.74 -30.24
C LYS A 68 -7.89 -8.52 -28.73
N SER A 69 -7.84 -7.26 -28.28
CA SER A 69 -7.88 -6.92 -26.85
C SER A 69 -9.18 -7.33 -26.16
N HIS A 70 -10.34 -7.25 -26.81
CA HIS A 70 -11.61 -7.54 -26.12
C HIS A 70 -11.77 -9.03 -25.76
N SER A 71 -11.30 -9.93 -26.63
CA SER A 71 -11.31 -11.38 -26.34
C SER A 71 -10.24 -11.79 -25.33
N GLU A 72 -9.09 -11.12 -25.36
CA GLU A 72 -8.00 -11.31 -24.38
C GLU A 72 -8.42 -10.79 -23.00
N LEU A 73 -9.09 -9.63 -22.94
CA LEU A 73 -9.62 -9.05 -21.70
C LEU A 73 -10.70 -9.92 -21.05
N ILE A 74 -11.59 -10.54 -21.83
CA ILE A 74 -12.60 -11.48 -21.30
C ILE A 74 -11.91 -12.72 -20.71
N LYS A 75 -10.94 -13.31 -21.44
CA LYS A 75 -10.16 -14.45 -20.94
C LYS A 75 -9.35 -14.10 -19.69
N GLU A 76 -8.79 -12.90 -19.63
CA GLU A 76 -8.05 -12.42 -18.47
C GLU A 76 -8.98 -12.18 -17.27
N ASN A 77 -10.18 -11.64 -17.50
CA ASN A 77 -11.18 -11.48 -16.45
C ASN A 77 -11.65 -12.85 -15.90
N GLU A 78 -11.94 -13.82 -16.78
CA GLU A 78 -12.28 -15.19 -16.36
C GLU A 78 -11.14 -15.85 -15.58
N LYS A 79 -9.89 -15.70 -16.05
CA LYS A 79 -8.70 -16.20 -15.35
C LYS A 79 -8.54 -15.56 -13.97
N LEU A 80 -8.59 -14.23 -13.89
CA LEU A 80 -8.48 -13.48 -12.63
C LEU A 80 -9.63 -13.83 -11.67
N SER A 81 -10.85 -14.00 -12.18
CA SER A 81 -12.01 -14.41 -11.38
C SER A 81 -11.83 -15.81 -10.82
N THR A 82 -11.29 -16.73 -11.61
CA THR A 82 -10.94 -18.09 -11.17
C THR A 82 -9.84 -18.09 -10.12
N GLU A 83 -8.76 -17.32 -10.33
CA GLU A 83 -7.69 -17.15 -9.35
C GLU A 83 -8.22 -16.53 -8.05
N ASN A 84 -9.10 -15.54 -8.14
CA ASN A 84 -9.73 -14.92 -6.98
C ASN A 84 -10.61 -15.92 -6.21
N PHE A 85 -11.38 -16.75 -6.93
CA PHE A 85 -12.19 -17.80 -6.33
C PHE A 85 -11.33 -18.82 -5.58
N MET A 86 -10.23 -19.27 -6.19
CA MET A 86 -9.29 -20.21 -5.56
C MET A 86 -8.62 -19.59 -4.33
N GLN A 87 -8.13 -18.36 -4.44
CA GLN A 87 -7.52 -17.64 -3.31
C GLN A 87 -8.50 -17.45 -2.15
N ARG A 88 -9.79 -17.15 -2.43
CA ARG A 88 -10.83 -17.07 -1.39
C ARG A 88 -11.05 -18.42 -0.72
N ALA A 89 -11.06 -19.50 -1.47
CA ALA A 89 -11.19 -20.84 -0.91
C ALA A 89 -10.01 -21.18 0.02
N ASP A 90 -8.78 -20.84 -0.39
CA ASP A 90 -7.58 -21.01 0.43
C ASP A 90 -7.64 -20.18 1.72
N VAL A 91 -8.09 -18.91 1.64
CA VAL A 91 -8.27 -18.06 2.82
C VAL A 91 -9.31 -18.63 3.79
N LEU A 92 -10.44 -19.15 3.28
CA LEU A 92 -11.45 -19.80 4.12
C LEU A 92 -10.87 -21.04 4.82
N LYS A 93 -10.10 -21.85 4.10
CA LYS A 93 -9.42 -23.03 4.66
C LYS A 93 -8.38 -22.66 5.72
N LEU A 94 -7.57 -21.64 5.48
CA LEU A 94 -6.59 -21.15 6.45
C LEU A 94 -7.28 -20.64 7.72
N LYS A 95 -8.41 -19.93 7.57
CA LYS A 95 -9.20 -19.46 8.69
C LYS A 95 -9.83 -20.61 9.49
N ASP A 96 -10.30 -21.64 8.81
CA ASP A 96 -10.84 -22.85 9.46
C ASP A 96 -9.75 -23.57 10.28
N LEU A 97 -8.56 -23.78 9.68
CA LEU A 97 -7.39 -24.34 10.37
C LEU A 97 -6.93 -23.47 11.55
N GLU A 98 -7.00 -22.15 11.44
CA GLU A 98 -6.69 -21.22 12.52
C GLU A 98 -7.67 -21.39 13.69
N ASN A 99 -8.98 -21.45 13.38
CA ASN A 99 -10.03 -21.70 14.39
C ASN A 99 -9.86 -23.07 15.06
N GLU A 100 -9.56 -24.11 14.29
CA GLU A 100 -9.30 -25.46 14.81
C GLU A 100 -8.06 -25.46 15.71
N ASN A 101 -6.97 -24.81 15.28
CA ASN A 101 -5.76 -24.69 16.10
C ASN A 101 -6.03 -23.93 17.41
N GLN A 102 -6.82 -22.86 17.35
CA GLN A 102 -7.23 -22.11 18.53
C GLN A 102 -8.07 -22.98 19.48
N ALA A 103 -9.04 -23.73 18.96
CA ALA A 103 -9.85 -24.65 19.76
C ALA A 103 -8.99 -25.74 20.41
N LEU A 104 -8.07 -26.36 19.65
CA LEU A 104 -7.11 -27.35 20.16
C LEU A 104 -6.23 -26.75 21.27
N ARG A 105 -5.74 -25.52 21.09
CA ARG A 105 -4.94 -24.84 22.13
C ARG A 105 -5.74 -24.55 23.39
N GLN A 106 -6.99 -24.12 23.26
CA GLN A 106 -7.88 -23.92 24.41
C GLN A 106 -8.11 -25.22 25.16
N LEU A 107 -8.37 -26.33 24.45
CA LEU A 107 -8.50 -27.66 25.05
C LEU A 107 -7.22 -28.11 25.77
N LEU A 108 -6.05 -27.71 25.26
CA LEU A 108 -4.74 -28.01 25.84
C LEU A 108 -4.29 -26.98 26.90
N ASN A 109 -5.12 -26.01 27.28
CA ASN A 109 -4.77 -24.88 28.14
C ASN A 109 -3.48 -24.15 27.69
N SER A 110 -3.23 -24.13 26.39
CA SER A 110 -2.10 -23.41 25.78
C SER A 110 -2.49 -21.96 25.51
N PRO A 111 -1.64 -20.97 25.80
CA PRO A 111 -1.94 -19.58 25.50
C PRO A 111 -2.22 -19.41 24.00
N VAL A 112 -3.40 -18.86 23.69
CA VAL A 112 -3.80 -18.48 22.34
C VAL A 112 -2.90 -17.31 21.94
N ARG A 113 -2.20 -17.43 20.79
CA ARG A 113 -1.37 -16.34 20.28
C ARG A 113 -2.30 -15.24 19.76
N ALA A 114 -2.35 -14.11 20.46
CA ALA A 114 -3.18 -12.98 20.07
C ALA A 114 -2.68 -12.39 18.73
N ASN A 115 -3.64 -11.90 17.95
CA ASN A 115 -3.43 -11.19 16.69
C ASN A 115 -2.43 -10.05 16.93
N THR A 116 -1.20 -10.24 16.48
CA THR A 116 -0.12 -9.29 16.74
C THR A 116 -0.39 -8.03 15.93
N LYS A 117 -0.57 -6.89 16.62
CA LYS A 117 -0.69 -5.59 15.98
C LYS A 117 0.51 -5.37 15.06
N ARG A 118 0.27 -4.85 13.87
CA ARG A 118 1.29 -4.62 12.82
C ARG A 118 1.36 -3.13 12.49
N LEU A 119 2.57 -2.58 12.43
CA LEU A 119 2.83 -1.22 11.98
C LEU A 119 3.60 -1.22 10.68
N PHE A 120 3.05 -0.55 9.68
CA PHE A 120 3.73 -0.35 8.42
C PHE A 120 4.71 0.83 8.51
N ALA A 121 5.93 0.62 8.04
CA ALA A 121 6.96 1.65 7.92
C ALA A 121 7.67 1.56 6.55
N GLU A 122 8.16 2.72 6.09
CA GLU A 122 9.01 2.84 4.92
C GLU A 122 10.45 3.09 5.37
N VAL A 123 11.39 2.42 4.71
CA VAL A 123 12.83 2.65 4.85
C VAL A 123 13.17 3.95 4.13
N ILE A 124 13.62 4.95 4.88
CA ILE A 124 13.92 6.30 4.36
C ILE A 124 15.42 6.54 4.18
N ASN A 125 16.27 5.78 4.86
CA ASN A 125 17.71 5.91 4.75
C ASN A 125 18.42 4.61 5.16
N VAL A 126 19.63 4.42 4.65
CA VAL A 126 20.54 3.33 5.01
C VAL A 126 21.80 3.96 5.59
N ASP A 127 22.35 3.36 6.64
CA ASP A 127 23.59 3.86 7.26
C ASP A 127 24.75 3.73 6.25
N PRO A 128 25.55 4.78 6.00
CA PRO A 128 26.64 4.74 5.02
C PRO A 128 27.85 3.91 5.46
N ASP A 129 27.95 3.52 6.73
CA ASP A 129 29.07 2.71 7.23
C ASP A 129 28.96 1.25 6.74
N PRO A 130 29.92 0.74 5.94
CA PRO A 130 29.86 -0.62 5.40
C PRO A 130 30.03 -1.72 6.47
N TYR A 131 30.47 -1.39 7.69
CA TYR A 131 30.61 -2.34 8.79
C TYR A 131 29.39 -2.38 9.72
N LEU A 132 28.50 -1.38 9.62
CA LEU A 132 27.29 -1.26 10.42
C LEU A 132 26.07 -1.42 9.52
N HIS A 133 25.36 -2.54 9.66
CA HIS A 133 24.19 -2.82 8.82
C HIS A 133 22.93 -2.31 9.54
N ARG A 134 22.59 -1.05 9.29
CA ARG A 134 21.47 -0.36 9.94
C ARG A 134 20.65 0.43 8.93
N VAL A 135 19.34 0.53 9.19
CA VAL A 135 18.42 1.31 8.35
C VAL A 135 17.56 2.23 9.21
N ILE A 136 17.10 3.33 8.62
CA ILE A 136 16.22 4.30 9.26
C ILE A 136 14.82 4.16 8.65
N VAL A 137 13.81 4.07 9.50
CA VAL A 137 12.41 3.94 9.09
C VAL A 137 11.58 5.14 9.55
N ASN A 138 10.54 5.50 8.78
CA ASN A 138 9.69 6.69 8.99
C ASN A 138 8.64 6.54 10.11
N ARG A 139 8.95 5.78 11.16
CA ARG A 139 8.07 5.55 12.31
C ARG A 139 8.87 5.67 13.59
N GLY A 140 8.32 6.35 14.58
CA GLY A 140 8.99 6.62 15.85
C GLY A 140 8.04 6.49 17.05
N SER A 141 8.37 7.18 18.14
CA SER A 141 7.59 7.13 19.37
C SER A 141 6.18 7.69 19.21
N LYS A 142 5.94 8.58 18.23
CA LYS A 142 4.61 9.08 17.86
C LYS A 142 3.64 7.95 17.49
N GLU A 143 4.15 6.88 16.85
CA GLU A 143 3.37 5.70 16.47
C GLU A 143 3.54 4.54 17.46
N SER A 144 4.03 4.81 18.68
CA SER A 144 4.27 3.82 19.74
C SER A 144 5.30 2.74 19.37
N VAL A 145 6.31 3.10 18.56
CA VAL A 145 7.49 2.26 18.35
C VAL A 145 8.34 2.24 19.63
N TYR A 146 8.90 1.09 19.98
CA TYR A 146 9.77 0.90 21.14
C TYR A 146 11.06 0.16 20.75
N GLU A 147 12.11 0.27 21.57
CA GLU A 147 13.39 -0.41 21.34
C GLU A 147 13.26 -1.92 21.57
N GLY A 148 13.86 -2.72 20.69
CA GLY A 148 13.69 -4.18 20.66
C GLY A 148 12.48 -4.65 19.86
N MET A 149 11.69 -3.75 19.27
CA MET A 149 10.56 -4.13 18.42
C MET A 149 11.05 -4.91 17.18
N PRO A 150 10.54 -6.13 16.92
CA PRO A 150 10.96 -6.92 15.76
C PRO A 150 10.41 -6.35 14.44
N VAL A 151 11.24 -6.41 13.41
CA VAL A 151 10.97 -5.87 12.07
C VAL A 151 11.04 -7.00 11.05
N ILE A 152 10.05 -7.07 10.15
CA ILE A 152 9.94 -8.10 9.11
C ILE A 152 9.59 -7.51 7.74
N THR A 153 9.67 -8.36 6.73
CA THR A 153 9.09 -8.19 5.39
C THR A 153 8.18 -9.36 5.04
N ASP A 154 7.61 -9.32 3.83
CA ASP A 154 6.91 -10.43 3.20
C ASP A 154 7.76 -11.69 3.04
N LYS A 155 9.09 -11.55 2.96
CA LYS A 155 10.02 -12.68 2.79
C LYS A 155 10.55 -13.26 4.09
N GLY A 156 10.62 -12.47 5.16
CA GLY A 156 11.22 -12.93 6.40
C GLY A 156 11.58 -11.83 7.39
N LEU A 157 12.27 -12.23 8.46
CA LEU A 157 12.77 -11.33 9.49
C LEU A 157 13.84 -10.40 8.91
N VAL A 158 13.80 -9.13 9.29
CA VAL A 158 14.80 -8.11 8.92
C VAL A 158 15.76 -7.84 10.06
N GLY A 159 15.24 -7.75 11.28
CA GLY A 159 16.01 -7.36 12.45
C GLY A 159 15.14 -6.79 13.56
N GLN A 160 15.67 -5.83 14.31
CA GLN A 160 14.99 -5.22 15.45
C GLN A 160 15.25 -3.72 15.56
N VAL A 161 14.29 -2.97 16.10
CA VAL A 161 14.47 -1.55 16.41
C VAL A 161 15.54 -1.39 17.49
N MET A 162 16.55 -0.58 17.24
CA MET A 162 17.66 -0.33 18.17
C MET A 162 17.50 1.01 18.89
N ASN A 163 17.04 2.04 18.19
CA ASN A 163 16.78 3.36 18.80
C ASN A 163 15.51 3.96 18.25
N VAL A 164 14.76 4.64 19.12
CA VAL A 164 13.53 5.32 18.76
C VAL A 164 13.67 6.83 18.93
N ASN A 165 13.38 7.57 17.87
CA ASN A 165 13.24 9.03 17.90
C ASN A 165 11.75 9.40 17.78
N TYR A 166 11.42 10.69 17.79
CA TYR A 166 10.03 11.15 17.77
C TYR A 166 9.27 10.73 16.50
N SER A 167 9.90 10.88 15.32
CA SER A 167 9.27 10.62 14.01
C SER A 167 9.94 9.53 13.17
N TYR A 168 11.05 8.99 13.65
CA TYR A 168 11.80 7.93 12.96
C TYR A 168 12.43 7.01 13.99
N SER A 169 12.85 5.83 13.54
CA SER A 169 13.59 4.88 14.36
C SER A 169 14.69 4.23 13.53
N ARG A 170 15.73 3.77 14.22
CA ARG A 170 16.86 3.05 13.63
C ARG A 170 16.67 1.56 13.90
N VAL A 171 16.74 0.78 12.84
CA VAL A 171 16.62 -0.68 12.86
C VAL A 171 18.01 -1.28 12.68
N LEU A 172 18.36 -2.19 13.59
CA LEU A 172 19.53 -3.06 13.49
C LEU A 172 19.17 -4.25 12.62
N LEU A 173 19.90 -4.45 11.53
CA LEU A 173 19.63 -5.53 10.58
C LEU A 173 20.24 -6.85 11.06
N LEU A 174 19.66 -7.97 10.63
CA LEU A 174 20.13 -9.33 10.93
C LEU A 174 21.55 -9.61 10.44
N THR A 175 22.02 -8.86 9.43
CA THR A 175 23.38 -8.97 8.90
C THR A 175 24.40 -8.16 9.71
N ASP A 176 23.99 -7.30 10.64
CA ASP A 176 24.93 -6.55 11.48
C ASP A 176 25.66 -7.50 12.44
N PRO A 177 26.99 -7.38 12.64
CA PRO A 177 27.74 -8.21 13.58
C PRO A 177 27.23 -8.17 15.02
N SER A 178 26.56 -7.08 15.40
CA SER A 178 25.97 -6.87 16.72
C SER A 178 24.58 -7.51 16.86
N CYS A 179 24.00 -8.01 15.76
CA CYS A 179 22.70 -8.64 15.76
C CYS A 179 22.83 -10.15 16.02
N SER A 180 22.04 -10.66 16.96
CA SER A 180 21.93 -12.08 17.25
C SER A 180 20.47 -12.47 17.36
N ILE A 181 20.04 -13.45 16.57
CA ILE A 181 18.66 -13.91 16.50
C ILE A 181 18.61 -15.40 16.85
N PRO A 182 17.83 -15.81 17.86
CA PRO A 182 17.61 -17.21 18.17
C PRO A 182 16.80 -17.90 17.07
N VAL A 183 17.42 -18.85 16.38
CA VAL A 183 16.82 -19.59 15.25
C VAL A 183 16.63 -21.07 15.56
N ILE A 184 15.77 -21.70 14.78
CA ILE A 184 15.52 -23.14 14.78
C ILE A 184 15.50 -23.63 13.34
N ASP A 185 16.16 -24.76 13.09
CA ASP A 185 16.04 -25.44 11.81
C ASP A 185 14.62 -26.01 11.64
N SER A 186 13.98 -25.71 10.52
CA SER A 186 12.66 -26.20 10.16
C SER A 186 12.58 -27.73 10.04
N ARG A 187 13.68 -28.40 9.65
CA ARG A 187 13.70 -29.85 9.41
C ARG A 187 14.06 -30.65 10.65
N SER A 188 15.21 -30.35 11.26
CA SER A 188 15.74 -31.11 12.41
C SER A 188 15.30 -30.55 13.77
N PHE A 189 14.67 -29.37 13.81
CA PHE A 189 14.32 -28.65 15.03
C PHE A 189 15.51 -28.32 15.94
N VAL A 190 16.73 -28.36 15.41
CA VAL A 190 17.94 -27.96 16.12
C VAL A 190 17.89 -26.45 16.36
N ARG A 191 18.12 -26.04 17.60
CA ARG A 191 18.19 -24.63 18.00
C ARG A 191 19.60 -24.12 17.82
N ALA A 192 19.70 -22.88 17.34
CA ALA A 192 20.95 -22.21 17.09
C ALA A 192 20.79 -20.70 17.29
N ILE A 193 21.89 -19.96 17.19
CA ILE A 193 21.87 -18.49 17.21
C ILE A 193 22.48 -18.03 15.89
N SER A 194 21.71 -17.29 15.09
CA SER A 194 22.27 -16.62 13.93
C SER A 194 22.90 -15.30 14.34
N ALA A 195 24.13 -15.06 13.92
CA ALA A 195 24.87 -13.83 14.12
C ALA A 195 25.21 -13.21 12.76
N GLY A 196 25.01 -11.90 12.64
CA GLY A 196 25.44 -11.18 11.45
C GLY A 196 26.96 -11.21 11.28
N THR A 197 27.42 -10.89 10.08
CA THR A 197 28.85 -10.77 9.77
C THR A 197 29.09 -9.48 9.00
N SER A 198 30.31 -8.95 9.07
CA SER A 198 30.72 -7.80 8.28
C SER A 198 30.82 -8.14 6.78
N ALA A 199 30.75 -9.42 6.40
CA ALA A 199 30.70 -9.84 5.01
C ALA A 199 29.29 -9.67 4.44
N HIS A 200 29.18 -9.10 3.24
CA HIS A 200 27.88 -8.88 2.60
C HIS A 200 27.18 -10.20 2.25
N GLY A 201 25.92 -10.33 2.66
CA GLY A 201 25.00 -11.36 2.16
C GLY A 201 25.11 -12.74 2.80
N GLU A 202 25.91 -12.91 3.85
CA GLU A 202 25.96 -14.14 4.64
C GLU A 202 25.73 -13.84 6.12
N ILE A 203 25.36 -14.86 6.89
CA ILE A 203 25.31 -14.86 8.35
C ILE A 203 25.90 -16.16 8.88
N ASN A 204 26.45 -16.10 10.10
CA ASN A 204 26.99 -17.27 10.78
C ASN A 204 25.94 -17.87 11.71
N ILE A 205 25.87 -19.19 11.75
CA ILE A 205 24.99 -19.93 12.65
C ILE A 205 25.87 -20.59 13.70
N ASN A 206 25.72 -20.10 14.93
CA ASN A 206 26.51 -20.49 16.08
C ASN A 206 25.74 -21.46 16.99
N ASN A 207 26.47 -22.10 17.90
CA ASN A 207 25.94 -22.98 18.94
C ASN A 207 25.25 -24.25 18.41
N VAL A 208 25.67 -24.75 17.24
CA VAL A 208 25.18 -26.02 16.68
C VAL A 208 26.10 -27.17 17.07
N PRO A 209 25.63 -28.16 17.84
CA PRO A 209 26.42 -29.34 18.19
C PRO A 209 26.86 -30.12 16.95
N ARG A 210 28.03 -30.76 17.00
CA ARG A 210 28.54 -31.59 15.89
C ARG A 210 27.64 -32.78 15.53
N SER A 211 26.88 -33.28 16.51
CA SER A 211 25.93 -34.38 16.32
C SER A 211 24.59 -33.93 15.77
N ALA A 212 24.37 -32.63 15.58
CA ALA A 212 23.13 -32.09 15.07
C ALA A 212 22.98 -32.35 13.56
N ASP A 213 21.79 -32.74 13.13
CA ASP A 213 21.49 -33.02 11.73
C ASP A 213 21.08 -31.73 10.99
N VAL A 214 22.05 -30.85 10.71
CA VAL A 214 21.84 -29.65 9.86
C VAL A 214 22.51 -29.83 8.52
N LYS A 215 21.80 -29.52 7.43
CA LYS A 215 22.22 -29.73 6.04
C LYS A 215 22.13 -28.44 5.24
N VAL A 216 22.90 -28.39 4.15
CA VAL A 216 22.80 -27.33 3.15
C VAL A 216 21.41 -27.36 2.52
N GLY A 217 20.79 -26.20 2.38
CA GLY A 217 19.41 -26.02 1.92
C GLY A 217 18.36 -26.04 3.03
N ASP A 218 18.74 -26.31 4.28
CA ASP A 218 17.81 -26.24 5.41
C ASP A 218 17.36 -24.78 5.66
N LEU A 219 16.06 -24.60 5.87
CA LEU A 219 15.47 -23.30 6.17
C LEU A 219 15.49 -23.04 7.68
N LEU A 220 16.04 -21.90 8.08
CA LEU A 220 16.09 -21.45 9.46
C LEU A 220 14.96 -20.47 9.75
N LEU A 221 14.22 -20.75 10.82
CA LEU A 221 13.09 -19.97 11.30
C LEU A 221 13.42 -19.34 12.66
N THR A 222 12.74 -18.26 13.02
CA THR A 222 12.83 -17.70 14.38
C THR A 222 12.28 -18.69 15.41
N SER A 223 13.05 -18.92 16.47
CA SER A 223 12.67 -19.90 17.51
C SER A 223 11.58 -19.41 18.46
N GLY A 224 11.43 -18.08 18.61
CA GLY A 224 10.56 -17.44 19.60
C GLY A 224 11.14 -17.41 21.02
N ILE A 225 12.40 -17.83 21.21
CA ILE A 225 13.04 -17.83 22.52
C ILE A 225 13.40 -16.40 22.92
N GLY A 226 13.09 -16.05 24.17
CA GLY A 226 13.36 -14.72 24.73
C GLY A 226 12.27 -13.68 24.47
N GLY A 227 11.18 -14.02 23.78
CA GLY A 227 10.00 -13.14 23.62
C GLY A 227 10.21 -11.93 22.70
N VAL A 228 11.41 -11.69 22.18
CA VAL A 228 11.70 -10.54 21.28
C VAL A 228 11.17 -10.79 19.87
N TYR A 229 11.50 -11.95 19.30
CA TYR A 229 11.13 -12.31 17.94
C TYR A 229 9.92 -13.24 17.94
N PRO A 230 8.90 -12.99 17.11
CA PRO A 230 7.79 -13.92 16.99
C PRO A 230 8.28 -15.26 16.43
N LYS A 231 7.74 -16.38 16.89
CA LYS A 231 8.16 -17.73 16.44
C LYS A 231 7.71 -18.04 15.01
N GLY A 232 8.59 -18.65 14.23
CA GLY A 232 8.25 -19.29 12.94
C GLY A 232 8.45 -18.41 11.70
N TYR A 233 9.12 -17.27 11.82
CA TYR A 233 9.42 -16.39 10.69
C TYR A 233 10.72 -16.83 9.99
N PRO A 234 10.76 -16.88 8.65
CA PRO A 234 11.97 -17.22 7.91
C PRO A 234 13.10 -16.21 8.17
N VAL A 235 14.32 -16.71 8.33
CA VAL A 235 15.51 -15.89 8.56
C VAL A 235 16.53 -16.11 7.44
N ALA A 236 17.02 -17.34 7.30
CA ALA A 236 18.10 -17.67 6.38
C ALA A 236 18.03 -19.13 5.90
N GLU A 237 18.70 -19.42 4.79
CA GLU A 237 18.88 -20.76 4.24
C GLU A 237 20.34 -21.19 4.40
N VAL A 238 20.59 -22.40 4.90
CA VAL A 238 21.95 -22.90 5.14
C VAL A 238 22.69 -23.09 3.82
N THR A 239 23.84 -22.44 3.65
CA THR A 239 24.67 -22.52 2.44
C THR A 239 25.87 -23.44 2.61
N SER A 240 26.39 -23.57 3.84
CA SER A 240 27.59 -24.36 4.11
C SER A 240 27.57 -24.90 5.53
N VAL A 241 27.98 -26.16 5.69
CA VAL A 241 28.15 -26.82 7.00
C VAL A 241 29.60 -27.33 7.07
N GLY A 242 30.41 -26.69 7.91
CA GLY A 242 31.78 -27.10 8.19
C GLY A 242 31.87 -27.76 9.56
N ILE A 243 32.32 -29.02 9.60
CA ILE A 243 32.59 -29.73 10.85
C ILE A 243 34.12 -29.83 10.97
N SER A 244 34.70 -29.17 11.96
CA SER A 244 36.12 -29.29 12.28
C SER A 244 36.31 -30.22 13.48
N ASP A 245 37.34 -31.05 13.44
CA ASP A 245 37.71 -31.90 14.59
C ASP A 245 38.20 -31.09 15.80
N SER A 246 38.70 -29.87 15.55
CA SER A 246 39.28 -28.99 16.57
C SER A 246 38.28 -28.11 17.31
N GLN A 247 37.02 -28.04 16.87
CA GLN A 247 36.00 -27.16 17.47
C GLN A 247 34.82 -27.96 18.02
N PRO A 248 34.25 -27.56 19.18
CA PRO A 248 33.12 -28.27 19.78
C PRO A 248 31.79 -28.06 19.05
N PHE A 249 31.70 -27.03 18.20
CA PHE A 249 30.50 -26.68 17.44
C PHE A 249 30.77 -26.73 15.93
N ALA A 250 29.72 -26.98 15.15
CA ALA A 250 29.79 -26.88 13.69
C ALA A 250 29.86 -25.40 13.26
N ALA A 251 30.72 -25.11 12.28
CA ALA A 251 30.81 -23.81 11.63
C ALA A 251 29.83 -23.77 10.46
N ILE A 252 28.67 -23.15 10.66
CA ILE A 252 27.60 -23.12 9.67
C ILE A 252 27.44 -21.70 9.14
N ARG A 253 27.34 -21.57 7.81
CA ARG A 253 26.99 -20.32 7.13
C ARG A 253 25.63 -20.45 6.49
N ALA A 254 24.89 -19.35 6.51
CA ALA A 254 23.57 -19.26 5.92
C ALA A 254 23.41 -17.93 5.15
N LYS A 255 22.54 -17.94 4.15
CA LYS A 255 22.19 -16.77 3.35
C LYS A 255 20.83 -16.23 3.83
N PRO A 256 20.72 -14.94 4.18
CA PRO A 256 19.44 -14.32 4.48
C PRO A 256 18.43 -14.49 3.34
N LEU A 257 17.17 -14.78 3.66
CA LEU A 257 16.10 -14.84 2.65
C LEU A 257 15.69 -13.44 2.17
N VAL A 258 15.85 -12.46 3.06
CA VAL A 258 15.48 -11.08 2.80
C VAL A 258 16.64 -10.36 2.11
N ASP A 259 16.34 -9.73 0.97
CA ASP A 259 17.29 -8.88 0.24
C ASP A 259 17.27 -7.48 0.86
N ILE A 260 18.16 -7.26 1.82
CA ILE A 260 18.19 -6.08 2.69
C ILE A 260 18.39 -4.79 1.87
N ASP A 261 19.15 -4.86 0.78
CA ASP A 261 19.50 -3.71 -0.06
C ASP A 261 18.32 -3.21 -0.90
N LYS A 262 17.31 -4.07 -1.13
CA LYS A 262 16.13 -3.76 -1.95
C LYS A 262 14.86 -3.55 -1.14
N MET A 263 14.94 -3.57 0.19
CA MET A 263 13.77 -3.39 1.02
C MET A 263 13.33 -1.93 1.08
N ARG A 264 12.10 -1.67 0.64
CA ARG A 264 11.48 -0.36 0.76
C ARG A 264 10.51 -0.27 1.93
N TYR A 265 9.79 -1.35 2.19
CA TYR A 265 8.72 -1.38 3.18
C TYR A 265 8.96 -2.49 4.18
N VAL A 266 8.67 -2.19 5.44
CA VAL A 266 8.80 -3.15 6.54
C VAL A 266 7.56 -3.11 7.42
N LEU A 267 7.31 -4.23 8.08
CA LEU A 267 6.29 -4.37 9.10
C LEU A 267 6.97 -4.55 10.44
N MET A 268 6.51 -3.80 11.43
CA MET A 268 6.97 -3.91 12.81
C MET A 268 5.86 -4.51 13.66
N PHE A 269 6.22 -5.39 14.59
CA PHE A 269 5.25 -6.06 15.46
C PHE A 269 5.41 -5.63 16.91
N TRP A 270 4.29 -5.45 17.60
CA TRP A 270 4.30 -5.40 19.06
C TRP A 270 4.38 -6.82 19.59
N SER A 271 5.48 -7.17 20.26
CA SER A 271 5.59 -8.47 20.92
C SER A 271 4.72 -8.46 22.17
N ASN A 272 3.56 -9.11 22.09
CA ASN A 272 2.68 -9.31 23.24
C ASN A 272 3.13 -10.58 23.98
N ASP A 273 4.09 -10.45 24.90
CA ASP A 273 4.19 -11.35 26.06
C ASP A 273 3.72 -10.67 27.35
N GLU A 274 3.47 -9.35 27.32
CA GLU A 274 2.62 -8.70 28.31
C GLU A 274 1.27 -8.39 27.66
N THR A 275 0.23 -8.84 28.35
CA THR A 275 -1.17 -8.48 28.18
C THR A 275 -1.30 -6.98 27.96
N PHE A 276 -1.25 -6.54 26.71
CA PHE A 276 -2.08 -5.42 26.30
C PHE A 276 -3.51 -5.95 26.43
N GLU A 277 -4.09 -5.66 27.58
CA GLU A 277 -5.49 -5.87 27.91
C GLU A 277 -6.35 -5.43 26.72
N ASP A 278 -6.78 -6.40 25.90
CA ASP A 278 -7.93 -6.22 25.00
C ASP A 278 -9.18 -5.83 25.82
N ASP A 279 -9.14 -6.07 27.14
CA ASP A 279 -10.07 -5.50 28.12
C ASP A 279 -10.16 -3.98 28.01
N ASP A 280 -9.10 -3.21 27.70
CA ASP A 280 -9.22 -1.75 27.63
C ASP A 280 -10.05 -1.25 26.43
N ILE A 281 -10.02 -1.98 25.30
CA ILE A 281 -10.79 -1.62 24.10
C ILE A 281 -12.21 -2.16 24.22
N GLU A 282 -12.39 -3.41 24.68
CA GLU A 282 -13.72 -3.99 24.89
C GLU A 282 -14.45 -3.30 26.05
N THR A 283 -13.75 -2.93 27.13
CA THR A 283 -14.34 -2.19 28.27
C THR A 283 -14.65 -0.76 27.87
N LYS A 284 -13.81 -0.06 27.10
CA LYS A 284 -14.17 1.26 26.55
C LYS A 284 -15.35 1.18 25.59
N ALA A 285 -15.42 0.16 24.74
CA ALA A 285 -16.54 -0.03 23.83
C ALA A 285 -17.85 -0.39 24.58
N LYS A 286 -17.80 -1.25 25.60
CA LYS A 286 -18.93 -1.57 26.47
C LYS A 286 -19.38 -0.33 27.26
N GLN A 287 -18.48 0.40 27.91
CA GLN A 287 -18.80 1.63 28.63
C GLN A 287 -19.43 2.71 27.73
N LEU A 288 -18.94 2.87 26.49
CA LEU A 288 -19.53 3.81 25.52
C LEU A 288 -20.94 3.38 25.10
N THR A 289 -21.18 2.07 24.94
CA THR A 289 -22.48 1.53 24.56
C THR A 289 -23.47 1.63 25.72
N ASP A 290 -23.04 1.26 26.93
CA ASP A 290 -23.84 1.31 28.16
C ASP A 290 -24.22 2.75 28.51
N ASN A 291 -23.29 3.71 28.43
CA ASN A 291 -23.59 5.12 28.65
C ASN A 291 -24.60 5.66 27.62
N LYS A 292 -24.55 5.21 26.36
CA LYS A 292 -25.51 5.62 25.34
C LYS A 292 -26.90 5.02 25.59
N VAL A 293 -26.97 3.77 26.05
CA VAL A 293 -28.23 3.11 26.44
C VAL A 293 -28.86 3.78 27.66
N ILE A 294 -28.06 4.06 28.70
CA ILE A 294 -28.50 4.74 29.92
C ILE A 294 -29.03 6.14 29.58
N LEU A 295 -28.29 6.91 28.78
CA LEU A 295 -28.74 8.24 28.33
C LEU A 295 -30.05 8.17 27.55
N HIS A 296 -30.24 7.11 26.75
CA HIS A 296 -31.48 6.93 26.01
C HIS A 296 -32.66 6.61 26.92
N GLN A 297 -32.46 5.79 27.96
CA GLN A 297 -33.48 5.44 28.95
C GLN A 297 -33.88 6.65 29.80
N GLU A 298 -32.92 7.48 30.24
CA GLU A 298 -33.24 8.72 30.97
C GLU A 298 -34.03 9.71 30.11
N LYS A 299 -33.66 9.85 28.82
CA LYS A 299 -34.44 10.67 27.88
C LYS A 299 -35.86 10.16 27.69
N VAL A 300 -36.06 8.84 27.61
CA VAL A 300 -37.39 8.24 27.51
C VAL A 300 -38.18 8.47 28.81
N LYS A 301 -37.56 8.29 29.98
CA LYS A 301 -38.21 8.50 31.29
C LYS A 301 -38.65 9.95 31.47
N THR A 302 -37.79 10.91 31.14
CA THR A 302 -38.11 12.34 31.18
C THR A 302 -39.18 12.73 30.16
N LEU A 303 -39.19 12.09 28.98
CA LEU A 303 -40.28 12.27 28.01
C LEU A 303 -41.62 11.74 28.54
N ILE A 304 -41.63 10.58 29.18
CA ILE A 304 -42.83 10.01 29.80
C ILE A 304 -43.32 10.87 30.97
N GLU A 305 -42.42 11.36 31.82
CA GLU A 305 -42.76 12.28 32.91
C GLU A 305 -43.32 13.61 32.38
N THR A 306 -42.70 14.20 31.36
CA THR A 306 -43.21 15.44 30.75
C THR A 306 -44.54 15.24 30.03
N LEU A 307 -44.74 14.11 29.35
CA LEU A 307 -46.01 13.75 28.71
C LEU A 307 -47.10 13.47 29.74
N SER A 308 -46.81 12.75 30.82
CA SER A 308 -47.79 12.47 31.89
C SER A 308 -48.17 13.72 32.68
N VAL A 309 -47.23 14.63 32.94
CA VAL A 309 -47.55 15.97 33.49
C VAL A 309 -48.41 16.78 32.52
N LYS A 310 -48.16 16.67 31.21
CA LYS A 310 -48.95 17.36 30.19
C LYS A 310 -50.37 16.79 30.07
N VAL A 311 -50.53 15.46 30.13
CA VAL A 311 -51.84 14.78 30.17
C VAL A 311 -52.62 15.20 31.41
N LYS A 312 -52.02 15.18 32.61
CA LYS A 312 -52.68 15.66 33.83
C LYS A 312 -53.14 17.12 33.72
N LYS A 313 -52.35 17.99 33.07
CA LYS A 313 -52.74 19.39 32.81
C LYS A 313 -53.88 19.50 31.80
N THR A 314 -53.93 18.63 30.78
CA THR A 314 -55.02 18.58 29.80
C THR A 314 -56.32 18.08 30.43
N ASP A 315 -56.26 17.04 31.26
CA ASP A 315 -57.43 16.52 32.00
C ASP A 315 -57.97 17.56 32.99
N SER A 316 -57.09 18.30 33.67
CA SER A 316 -57.47 19.41 34.57
C SER A 316 -58.08 20.60 33.82
N GLN A 317 -57.71 20.82 32.56
CA GLN A 317 -58.31 21.85 31.71
C GLN A 317 -59.66 21.42 31.13
N GLU A 318 -59.87 20.14 30.86
CA GLU A 318 -61.18 19.60 30.45
C GLU A 318 -62.18 19.55 31.62
N GLU A 319 -61.74 19.23 32.83
CA GLU A 319 -62.60 19.29 34.03
C GLU A 319 -63.00 20.73 34.39
N ASN A 320 -62.09 21.71 34.27
CA ASN A 320 -62.46 23.12 34.47
C ASN A 320 -63.41 23.64 33.37
N LYS A 321 -63.27 23.19 32.12
CA LYS A 321 -64.22 23.53 31.05
C LYS A 321 -65.61 22.91 31.27
N LYS A 322 -65.69 21.71 31.84
CA LYS A 322 -66.97 21.08 32.24
C LYS A 322 -67.60 21.74 33.47
N SER A 323 -66.79 22.30 34.36
CA SER A 323 -67.27 23.01 35.56
C SER A 323 -67.81 24.40 35.23
N ASP A 324 -67.16 25.12 34.33
CA ASP A 324 -67.65 26.44 33.85
C ASP A 324 -68.97 26.32 33.08
N ASN A 325 -69.15 25.27 32.25
CA ASN A 325 -70.43 25.06 31.57
C ASN A 325 -71.57 24.64 32.50
N LYS A 326 -71.28 24.01 33.65
CA LYS A 326 -72.31 23.65 34.64
C LYS A 326 -72.76 24.81 35.52
N THR A 327 -71.98 25.90 35.56
CA THR A 327 -72.30 27.09 36.36
C THR A 327 -73.14 28.10 35.55
N VAL A 328 -73.11 28.04 34.21
CA VAL A 328 -73.96 28.88 33.36
C VAL A 328 -75.39 28.32 33.24
N ASP A 329 -75.58 27.00 33.22
CA ASP A 329 -76.91 26.40 33.08
C ASP A 329 -77.76 26.44 34.38
N ASN A 330 -77.15 26.62 35.56
CA ASN A 330 -77.87 26.62 36.84
C ASN A 330 -78.25 28.01 37.36
N LYS A 331 -78.19 29.05 36.51
CA LYS A 331 -78.66 30.41 36.84
C LYS A 331 -79.94 30.83 36.12
N ASN A 332 -80.55 29.93 35.33
CA ASN A 332 -81.76 30.20 34.54
C ASN A 332 -83.00 29.41 34.99
N THR A 333 -83.00 28.79 36.17
CA THR A 333 -84.15 27.98 36.66
C THR A 333 -84.55 28.26 38.12
N GLU A 334 -84.28 29.47 38.64
CA GLU A 334 -84.93 29.97 39.87
C GLU A 334 -85.49 31.37 39.58
N GLY A 335 -86.64 31.39 38.91
CA GLY A 335 -87.33 32.61 38.53
C GLY A 335 -88.60 32.31 37.76
N SER A 336 -89.56 31.66 38.41
CA SER A 336 -91.01 31.71 38.17
C SER A 336 -91.63 30.43 38.71
N ASN A 337 -92.24 30.52 39.89
CA ASN A 337 -93.43 29.76 40.26
C ASN A 337 -94.19 30.61 41.27
N ASP A 338 -95.40 30.98 40.87
CA ASP A 338 -96.47 31.58 41.68
C ASP A 338 -96.88 30.68 42.86
#